data_AF-A0A0J8VGG0-F1
#
_entry.id   AF-A0A0J8VGG0-F1
#
_cell.length_a   1.000
_cell.length_b   1.000
_cell.length_c   1.000
_cell.angle_alpha   90.00
_cell.angle_beta   90.00
_cell.angle_gamma   90.00
#
_symmetry.space_group_name_H-M   'P 1'
#
loop_
_entity.id
_entity.type
_entity.pdbx_description
1 polymer ?
#
loop_
_entity_poly.entity_id
_entity_poly.type
_entity_poly.pdbx_seq_one_letter_code
_entity_poly.pdbx_strand_id
1 'polypeptide(L)'
;MNNNNVTNIKEMLEVIRSVGIKLDDNNVEEALESLEMKSNLKSVLGVAKACELDISTDKVKVAITIVAMNYKKCEGQVESNLHSIIESPCHSLFLTTIKMTPQFQELLNITGDAVCYNKYLW
;
A
#
# COMPACT_ATOMS: atom_id res chain seq x y z
N MET A 1 -18.02 12.11 -21.93
CA MET A 1 -16.96 11.17 -21.51
C MET A 1 -17.62 9.87 -21.01
N ASN A 2 -17.28 8.73 -21.63
CA ASN A 2 -17.32 7.35 -21.11
C ASN A 2 -18.62 6.64 -20.63
N ASN A 3 -19.81 6.89 -21.20
CA ASN A 3 -20.98 6.04 -20.92
C ASN A 3 -20.86 4.60 -21.47
N ASN A 4 -20.04 4.35 -22.50
CA ASN A 4 -19.94 3.02 -23.13
C ASN A 4 -19.17 1.99 -22.28
N ASN A 5 -18.22 2.43 -21.45
CA ASN A 5 -17.39 1.52 -20.64
C ASN A 5 -18.15 1.01 -19.40
N VAL A 6 -18.99 1.85 -18.81
CA VAL A 6 -19.78 1.48 -17.61
C VAL A 6 -20.89 0.49 -17.98
N THR A 7 -21.54 0.68 -19.13
CA THR A 7 -22.54 -0.26 -19.67
C THR A 7 -21.92 -1.65 -19.88
N ASN A 8 -20.70 -1.71 -20.42
CA ASN A 8 -19.99 -2.96 -20.68
C ASN A 8 -19.64 -3.73 -19.38
N ILE A 9 -19.17 -3.05 -18.34
CA ILE A 9 -18.87 -3.69 -17.04
C ILE A 9 -20.14 -4.24 -16.38
N LYS A 10 -21.25 -3.51 -16.45
CA LYS A 10 -22.53 -3.95 -15.89
C LYS A 10 -23.04 -5.21 -16.59
N GLU A 11 -22.96 -5.25 -17.92
CA GLU A 11 -23.30 -6.43 -18.72
C GLU A 11 -22.40 -7.64 -18.37
N MET A 12 -21.09 -7.42 -18.19
CA MET A 12 -20.17 -8.48 -17.77
C MET A 12 -20.50 -9.04 -16.38
N LEU A 13 -20.88 -8.19 -15.42
CA LEU A 13 -21.28 -8.62 -14.08
C LEU A 13 -22.57 -9.45 -14.08
N GLU A 14 -23.55 -9.09 -14.92
CA GLU A 14 -24.77 -9.88 -15.10
C GLU A 14 -24.48 -11.25 -15.72
N VAL A 15 -23.57 -11.33 -16.69
CA VAL A 15 -23.10 -12.61 -17.25
C VAL A 15 -22.44 -13.47 -16.18
N ILE A 16 -21.54 -12.91 -15.37
CA ILE A 16 -20.86 -13.62 -14.25
C ILE A 16 -21.90 -14.18 -13.26
N ARG A 17 -22.91 -13.39 -12.89
CA ARG A 17 -23.99 -13.84 -12.00
C ARG A 17 -24.83 -14.96 -12.64
N SER A 18 -25.11 -14.85 -13.94
CA SER A 18 -25.91 -15.83 -14.68
C SER A 18 -25.27 -17.21 -14.80
N VAL A 19 -23.93 -17.31 -14.73
CA VAL A 19 -23.20 -18.59 -14.69
C VAL A 19 -23.03 -19.14 -13.27
N GLY A 20 -23.69 -18.53 -12.27
CA GLY A 20 -23.72 -19.00 -10.89
C GLY A 20 -22.53 -18.59 -10.03
N ILE A 21 -21.67 -17.68 -10.51
CA ILE A 21 -20.58 -17.12 -9.72
C ILE A 21 -21.16 -16.08 -8.76
N LYS A 22 -21.05 -16.35 -7.46
CA LYS A 22 -21.35 -15.37 -6.42
C LYS A 22 -20.17 -14.42 -6.27
N LEU A 23 -20.43 -13.13 -6.36
CA LEU A 23 -19.47 -12.11 -5.98
C LEU A 23 -19.42 -12.08 -4.45
N ASP A 24 -18.25 -12.34 -3.90
CA ASP A 24 -17.99 -12.24 -2.47
C ASP A 24 -17.46 -10.82 -2.21
N ASP A 25 -18.22 -10.06 -1.43
CA ASP A 25 -17.92 -8.66 -1.14
C ASP A 25 -16.54 -8.50 -0.47
N ASN A 26 -16.13 -9.46 0.36
CA ASN A 26 -14.80 -9.44 0.99
C ASN A 26 -13.69 -9.60 -0.07
N ASN A 27 -13.86 -10.54 -1.01
CA ASN A 27 -12.89 -10.73 -2.10
C ASN A 27 -12.80 -9.51 -3.02
N VAL A 28 -13.92 -8.81 -3.22
CA VAL A 28 -13.95 -7.56 -4.01
C VAL A 28 -13.20 -6.45 -3.28
N GLU A 29 -13.43 -6.29 -1.97
CA GLU A 29 -12.73 -5.30 -1.15
C GLU A 29 -11.22 -5.55 -1.13
N GLU A 30 -10.79 -6.78 -0.87
CA GLU A 30 -9.36 -7.16 -0.92
C GLU A 30 -8.75 -6.91 -2.31
N ALA A 31 -9.49 -7.20 -3.38
CA ALA A 31 -9.02 -6.95 -4.75
C ALA A 31 -8.88 -5.45 -5.03
N LEU A 32 -9.79 -4.62 -4.53
CA LEU A 32 -9.72 -3.16 -4.66
C LEU A 32 -8.53 -2.59 -3.88
N GLU A 33 -8.28 -3.06 -2.65
CA GLU A 33 -7.11 -2.67 -1.86
C GLU A 33 -5.81 -3.05 -2.58
N SER A 34 -5.74 -4.25 -3.16
CA SER A 34 -4.59 -4.70 -3.96
C SER A 34 -4.34 -3.80 -5.18
N LEU A 35 -5.42 -3.37 -5.86
CA LEU A 35 -5.34 -2.46 -7.00
C LEU A 35 -4.91 -1.05 -6.59
N GLU A 36 -5.44 -0.52 -5.49
CA GLU A 36 -5.03 0.77 -4.92
C GLU A 36 -3.53 0.75 -4.57
N MET A 37 -3.07 -0.31 -3.89
CA MET A 37 -1.66 -0.45 -3.54
C MET A 37 -0.75 -0.54 -4.78
N LYS A 38 -1.15 -1.28 -5.82
CA LYS A 38 -0.42 -1.31 -7.11
C LYS A 38 -0.36 0.07 -7.76
N SER A 39 -1.45 0.84 -7.71
CA SER A 39 -1.49 2.22 -8.21
C SER A 39 -0.50 3.11 -7.46
N ASN A 40 -0.52 3.06 -6.12
CA ASN A 40 0.38 3.83 -5.26
C ASN A 40 1.85 3.48 -5.54
N LEU A 41 2.19 2.19 -5.62
CA LEU A 41 3.54 1.73 -5.96
C LEU A 41 3.99 2.27 -7.32
N LYS A 42 3.13 2.26 -8.33
CA LYS A 42 3.44 2.79 -9.66
C LYS A 42 3.71 4.29 -9.63
N SER A 43 2.92 5.05 -8.89
CA SER A 43 3.11 6.49 -8.71
C SER A 43 4.43 6.81 -8.01
N VAL A 44 4.71 6.15 -6.89
CA VAL A 44 5.96 6.35 -6.13
C VAL A 44 7.19 5.92 -6.94
N LEU A 45 7.10 4.81 -7.68
CA LEU A 45 8.17 4.37 -8.58
C LEU A 45 8.42 5.39 -9.71
N GLY A 46 7.36 6.04 -10.21
CA GLY A 46 7.48 7.12 -11.18
C GLY A 46 8.30 8.30 -10.63
N VAL A 47 8.02 8.71 -9.39
CA VAL A 47 8.78 9.76 -8.70
C VAL A 47 10.23 9.32 -8.45
N ALA A 48 10.45 8.12 -7.92
CA ALA A 48 11.81 7.62 -7.66
C ALA A 48 12.69 7.61 -8.93
N LYS A 49 12.12 7.23 -10.07
CA LYS A 49 12.81 7.29 -11.38
C LYS A 49 13.09 8.72 -11.83
N ALA A 50 12.15 9.65 -11.61
CA ALA A 50 12.33 11.07 -11.95
C ALA A 50 13.43 11.73 -11.11
N CYS A 51 13.62 11.28 -9.87
CA CYS A 51 14.70 11.70 -8.97
C CYS A 51 16.02 10.92 -9.19
N GLU A 52 16.12 10.10 -10.24
CA GLU A 52 17.31 9.29 -10.56
C GLU A 52 17.77 8.36 -9.42
N LEU A 53 16.84 7.91 -8.56
CA LEU A 53 17.15 6.97 -7.49
C LEU A 53 17.43 5.56 -8.05
N ASP A 54 18.48 4.91 -7.56
CA ASP A 54 18.82 3.54 -7.94
C ASP A 54 17.86 2.51 -7.29
N ILE A 55 16.80 2.18 -8.03
CA ILE A 55 15.77 1.22 -7.64
C ILE A 55 16.28 -0.23 -7.52
N SER A 56 17.52 -0.52 -7.93
CA SER A 56 18.13 -1.83 -7.72
C SER A 56 18.56 -2.05 -6.27
N THR A 57 18.78 -0.97 -5.52
CA THR A 57 19.18 -1.02 -4.11
C THR A 57 17.98 -1.31 -3.19
N ASP A 58 18.20 -2.16 -2.19
CA ASP A 58 17.13 -2.52 -1.25
C ASP A 58 16.66 -1.33 -0.42
N LYS A 59 17.55 -0.39 -0.14
CA LYS A 59 17.25 0.87 0.54
C LYS A 59 16.19 1.69 -0.19
N VAL A 60 16.33 1.85 -1.51
CA VAL A 60 15.36 2.57 -2.34
C VAL A 60 14.07 1.77 -2.49
N LYS A 61 14.13 0.44 -2.66
CA LYS A 61 12.94 -0.42 -2.70
C LYS A 61 12.11 -0.31 -1.42
N VAL A 62 12.77 -0.37 -0.26
CA VAL A 62 12.12 -0.23 1.04
C VAL A 62 11.48 1.15 1.18
N ALA A 63 12.17 2.23 0.79
CA ALA A 63 11.60 3.57 0.81
C ALA A 63 10.36 3.68 -0.10
N ILE A 64 10.42 3.14 -1.32
CA ILE A 64 9.27 3.09 -2.24
C ILE A 64 8.08 2.37 -1.59
N THR A 65 8.32 1.21 -0.99
CA THR A 65 7.27 0.43 -0.32
C THR A 65 6.64 1.21 0.83
N ILE A 66 7.45 1.84 1.70
CA ILE A 66 6.97 2.60 2.85
C ILE A 66 6.13 3.81 2.42
N VAL A 67 6.61 4.56 1.43
CA VAL A 67 5.88 5.72 0.91
C VAL A 67 4.58 5.28 0.22
N ALA A 68 4.59 4.16 -0.51
CA ALA A 68 3.38 3.62 -1.15
C ALA A 68 2.34 3.13 -0.13
N MET A 69 2.75 2.48 0.95
CA MET A 69 1.85 2.06 2.04
C MET A 69 1.26 3.25 2.81
N ASN A 70 1.96 4.40 2.83
CA ASN A 70 1.52 5.63 3.48
C ASN A 70 1.14 6.73 2.47
N TYR A 71 0.75 6.36 1.26
CA TYR A 71 0.64 7.29 0.13
C TYR A 71 -0.26 8.51 0.43
N LYS A 72 -1.42 8.28 1.08
CA LYS A 72 -2.35 9.35 1.49
C LYS A 72 -1.70 10.39 2.42
N LYS A 73 -0.76 9.98 3.29
CA LYS A 73 -0.01 10.89 4.17
C LYS A 73 1.14 11.60 3.47
N CYS A 74 1.55 11.10 2.30
CA CYS A 74 2.68 11.61 1.52
C CYS A 74 2.23 12.43 0.29
N GLU A 75 0.92 12.62 0.09
CA GLU A 75 0.39 13.29 -1.08
C GLU A 75 0.95 14.71 -1.20
N GLY A 76 1.49 15.04 -2.39
CA GLY A 76 2.19 16.31 -2.64
C GLY A 76 3.63 16.40 -2.10
N GLN A 77 4.11 15.39 -1.36
CA GLN A 77 5.45 15.36 -0.76
C GLN A 77 6.18 14.03 -0.97
N VAL A 78 5.83 13.26 -2.00
CA VAL A 78 6.35 11.92 -2.26
C VAL A 78 7.87 11.89 -2.38
N GLU A 79 8.45 12.83 -3.14
CA GLU A 79 9.91 12.95 -3.33
C GLU A 79 10.65 13.21 -2.01
N SER A 80 10.22 14.24 -1.27
CA SER A 80 10.81 14.59 0.02
C SER A 80 10.79 13.40 1.01
N ASN A 81 9.67 12.68 1.07
CA ASN A 81 9.54 11.50 1.92
C ASN A 81 10.46 10.35 1.46
N LEU A 82 10.60 10.12 0.14
CA LEU A 82 11.54 9.12 -0.38
C LEU A 82 12.97 9.39 0.08
N HIS A 83 13.45 10.62 -0.10
CA HIS A 83 14.80 11.02 0.32
C HIS A 83 14.97 10.91 1.84
N SER A 84 14.00 11.41 2.61
CA SER A 84 14.03 11.38 4.07
C SER A 84 14.08 9.96 4.65
N ILE A 85 13.31 9.02 4.08
CA ILE A 85 13.33 7.60 4.50
C ILE A 85 14.63 6.92 4.09
N ILE A 86 15.17 7.24 2.92
CA ILE A 86 16.49 6.77 2.52
C ILE A 86 17.53 7.28 3.52
N GLU A 87 17.51 8.55 3.90
CA GLU A 87 18.53 9.10 4.80
C GLU A 87 18.41 8.61 6.24
N SER A 88 17.20 8.23 6.70
CA SER A 88 16.96 7.86 8.09
C SER A 88 16.07 6.62 8.29
N PRO A 89 16.60 5.53 8.86
CA PRO A 89 15.79 4.36 9.26
C PRO A 89 14.85 4.65 10.44
N CYS A 90 15.01 5.78 11.14
CA CYS A 90 14.12 6.21 12.22
C CYS A 90 12.96 7.09 11.72
N HIS A 91 12.76 7.20 10.41
CA HIS A 91 11.67 7.99 9.85
C HIS A 91 10.32 7.54 10.40
N SER A 92 9.43 8.48 10.74
CA SER A 92 8.13 8.17 11.34
C SER A 92 7.32 7.21 10.48
N LEU A 93 7.30 7.40 9.16
CA LEU A 93 6.63 6.49 8.22
C LEU A 93 7.22 5.08 8.20
N PHE A 94 8.53 4.94 8.39
CA PHE A 94 9.20 3.64 8.49
C PHE A 94 8.69 2.90 9.73
N LEU A 95 8.67 3.59 10.88
CA LEU A 95 8.16 3.05 12.14
C LEU A 95 6.67 2.69 12.05
N THR A 96 5.85 3.58 11.48
CA THR A 96 4.42 3.30 11.23
C THR A 96 4.23 2.06 10.38
N THR A 97 5.04 1.91 9.32
CA THR A 97 4.92 0.76 8.41
C THR A 97 5.30 -0.54 9.10
N ILE A 98 6.41 -0.58 9.84
CA ILE A 98 6.80 -1.78 10.60
C ILE A 98 5.72 -2.18 11.60
N LYS A 99 5.16 -1.20 12.32
CA LYS A 99 4.11 -1.43 13.31
C LYS A 99 2.87 -2.13 12.73
N MET A 100 2.60 -1.98 11.43
CA MET A 100 1.47 -2.61 10.74
C MET A 100 1.74 -4.06 10.28
N THR A 101 2.97 -4.54 10.40
CA THR A 101 3.34 -5.87 9.90
C THR A 101 3.02 -6.99 10.91
N PRO A 102 2.62 -8.19 10.45
CA PRO A 102 2.45 -9.35 11.32
C PRO A 102 3.72 -9.70 12.12
N GLN A 103 4.90 -9.49 11.52
CA GLN A 103 6.20 -9.76 12.15
C GLN A 103 6.45 -8.87 13.37
N PHE A 104 6.02 -7.60 13.33
CA PHE A 104 6.10 -6.72 14.49
C PHE A 104 5.20 -7.20 15.62
N GLN A 105 4.00 -7.66 15.30
CA GLN A 105 3.10 -8.25 16.30
C GLN A 105 3.68 -9.53 16.91
N GLU A 106 4.30 -10.39 16.09
CA GLU A 106 4.99 -11.60 16.55
C GLU A 106 6.16 -11.27 17.48
N LEU A 107 6.95 -10.24 17.16
CA LEU A 107 8.03 -9.76 18.04
C LEU A 107 7.48 -9.29 19.40
N LEU A 108 6.40 -8.50 19.43
CA LEU A 108 5.78 -8.07 20.69
C LEU A 108 5.28 -9.25 21.54
N ASN A 109 4.77 -10.31 20.88
CA ASN A 109 4.35 -11.52 21.58
C ASN A 109 5.56 -12.24 22.21
N ILE A 110 6.67 -12.35 21.47
CA ILE A 110 7.91 -12.98 21.96
C ILE A 110 8.53 -12.19 23.13
N THR A 111 8.53 -10.86 23.06
CA THR A 111 9.13 -10.01 24.10
C THR A 111 8.24 -9.85 25.33
N GLY A 112 6.98 -10.29 25.27
CA GLY A 112 6.01 -10.13 26.37
C GLY A 112 5.37 -8.74 26.44
N ASP A 113 5.58 -7.89 25.43
CA ASP A 113 5.03 -6.52 25.34
C ASP A 113 3.66 -6.45 24.65
N ALA A 114 3.11 -7.60 24.26
CA ALA A 114 1.81 -7.73 23.62
C ALA A 114 0.64 -7.43 24.58
N VAL A 115 0.43 -6.15 24.91
CA VAL A 115 -0.75 -5.68 25.65
C VAL A 115 -1.38 -4.51 24.89
N CYS A 116 -2.43 -4.82 24.11
CA CYS A 116 -3.17 -3.94 23.18
C CYS A 116 -2.32 -3.29 22.07
N TYR A 117 -2.29 -3.96 20.90
CA TYR A 117 -1.73 -3.45 19.64
C TYR A 117 -2.14 -1.99 19.32
N ASN A 118 -3.38 -1.62 19.63
CA ASN A 118 -3.90 -0.26 19.45
C ASN A 118 -3.14 0.83 20.22
N LYS A 119 -2.38 0.49 21.27
CA LYS A 119 -1.56 1.46 22.01
C LYS A 119 -0.32 1.92 21.23
N TYR A 120 0.12 1.15 20.24
CA TYR A 120 1.36 1.42 19.50
C TYR A 120 1.11 1.98 18.10
N LEU A 121 -0.15 2.11 17.66
CA LEU A 121 -0.52 2.64 16.33
C LEU A 121 -0.48 4.18 16.22
N TRP A 122 -0.18 4.88 17.32
CA TRP A 122 -0.02 6.33 17.37
C TRP A 122 1.42 6.75 17.02
#